data_AF-A0A354Z2M7-F1
#
_entry.id   AF-A0A354Z2M7-F1
#
_cell.length_a   1.000
_cell.length_b   1.000
_cell.length_c   1.000
_cell.angle_alpha   90.00
_cell.angle_beta   90.00
_cell.angle_gamma   90.00
#
_symmetry.space_group_name_H-M   'P 1'
#
loop_
_entity.id
_entity.type
_entity.pdbx_description
1 polymer ?
#
loop_
_entity_poly.entity_id
_entity_poly.type
_entity_poly.pdbx_seq_one_letter_code
_entity_poly.pdbx_strand_id
1 'polypeptide(L)'
;MSSLVRTANLAHDLLDATRKLDFLAPLLLRLFLAIVFIAAGWQKAGSFEATVAWFGNPDWGLGLPMPWLMAFLAVSAELVGGFLLLF
;
A
#
# COMPACT_ATOMS: atom_id res chain seq x y z
N MET A 1 5.68 32.55 38.79
CA MET A 1 5.56 31.27 38.05
C MET A 1 6.94 30.61 38.05
N SER A 2 7.09 29.39 38.54
CA SER A 2 8.43 28.77 38.71
C SER A 2 9.07 28.45 37.36
N SER A 3 10.40 28.60 37.26
CA SER A 3 11.18 28.32 36.03
C SER A 3 10.92 26.90 35.48
N LEU A 4 10.71 25.94 36.38
CA LEU A 4 10.38 24.55 36.05
C LEU A 4 9.09 24.42 35.23
N VAL A 5 8.03 25.14 35.62
CA VAL A 5 6.74 25.11 34.91
C VAL A 5 6.88 25.69 33.51
N ARG A 6 7.69 26.73 33.34
CA ARG A 6 7.94 27.34 32.02
C ARG A 6 8.68 26.38 31.08
N THR A 7 9.73 25.72 31.56
CA THR A 7 10.48 24.75 30.76
C THR A 7 9.62 23.54 30.39
N ALA A 8 8.79 23.06 31.32
CA ALA A 8 7.87 21.96 31.06
C ALA A 8 6.83 22.30 29.98
N ASN A 9 6.23 23.49 30.05
CA ASN A 9 5.27 23.94 29.04
C ASN A 9 5.94 24.10 27.67
N LEU A 10 7.15 24.65 27.61
CA LEU A 10 7.88 24.80 26.35
C LEU A 10 8.21 23.43 25.72
N ALA A 11 8.61 22.45 26.52
CA ALA A 11 8.83 21.09 26.04
C ALA A 11 7.54 20.44 25.52
N HIS A 12 6.42 20.68 26.20
CA HIS A 12 5.10 20.21 25.76
C HIS A 12 4.67 20.85 24.44
N ASP A 13 4.82 22.18 24.31
CA ASP A 13 4.50 22.92 23.08
C ASP A 13 5.34 22.43 21.89
N LEU A 14 6.61 22.08 22.12
CA LEU A 14 7.49 21.51 21.09
C LEU A 14 7.03 20.10 20.66
N LEU A 15 6.54 19.28 21.59
CA LEU A 15 5.96 17.97 21.27
C LEU A 15 4.62 18.13 20.53
N ASP A 16 3.77 19.07 20.93
CA ASP A 16 2.52 19.33 20.21
C ASP A 16 2.76 19.86 18.80
N ALA A 17 3.88 20.56 18.56
CA ALA A 17 4.27 20.97 17.22
C ALA A 17 4.54 19.78 16.28
N THR A 18 5.02 18.62 16.78
CA THR A 18 5.27 17.44 15.93
C THR A 18 3.99 16.78 15.45
N ARG A 19 2.88 16.94 16.17
CA ARG A 19 1.56 16.39 15.81
C ARG A 19 1.03 16.91 14.49
N LYS A 20 1.51 18.07 14.04
CA LYS A 20 1.24 18.61 12.70
C LYS A 20 1.73 17.68 11.59
N LEU A 21 2.63 16.74 11.89
CA LEU A 21 3.18 15.75 10.96
C LEU A 21 2.56 14.35 11.13
N ASP A 22 1.58 14.16 12.02
CA ASP A 22 0.96 12.84 12.25
C ASP A 22 0.33 12.25 10.98
N PHE A 23 -0.06 13.10 10.02
CA PHE A 23 -0.59 12.66 8.71
C PHE A 23 0.48 12.01 7.82
N LEU A 24 1.77 12.24 8.10
CA LEU A 24 2.86 11.74 7.27
C LEU A 24 3.00 10.22 7.37
N ALA A 25 2.79 9.64 8.55
CA ALA A 25 2.82 8.19 8.74
C ALA A 25 1.78 7.44 7.88
N PRO A 26 0.46 7.76 7.95
CA PRO A 26 -0.51 7.13 7.06
C PRO A 26 -0.31 7.50 5.59
N LEU A 27 0.15 8.72 5.27
CA LEU A 27 0.45 9.11 3.89
C LEU A 27 1.56 8.26 3.29
N LEU A 28 2.69 8.10 3.99
CA LEU A 28 3.83 7.32 3.50
C LEU A 28 3.47 5.83 3.36
N LEU A 29 2.68 5.28 4.29
CA LEU A 29 2.18 3.91 4.16
C LEU A 29 1.33 3.73 2.89
N ARG A 30 0.41 4.66 2.64
CA ARG A 30 -0.45 4.64 1.44
C ARG A 30 0.37 4.74 0.17
N LEU A 31 1.35 5.66 0.11
CA LEU A 31 2.21 5.84 -1.05
C LEU A 31 3.07 4.60 -1.30
N PHE A 32 3.66 4.01 -0.25
CA PHE A 32 4.41 2.77 -0.37
C PHE A 32 3.57 1.65 -0.96
N LEU A 33 2.38 1.41 -0.39
CA LEU A 33 1.47 0.38 -0.88
C LEU A 33 0.97 0.66 -2.29
N ALA A 34 0.62 1.91 -2.62
CA ALA A 34 0.18 2.33 -3.94
C ALA A 34 1.25 2.01 -5.00
N ILE A 35 2.50 2.39 -4.74
CA ILE A 35 3.62 2.13 -5.66
C ILE A 35 3.81 0.63 -5.88
N VAL A 36 3.80 -0.16 -4.80
CA VAL A 36 3.98 -1.63 -4.89
C VAL A 36 2.85 -2.28 -5.68
N PHE A 37 1.60 -1.91 -5.39
CA PHE A 37 0.42 -2.48 -6.04
C PHE A 37 0.35 -2.11 -7.51
N ILE A 38 0.61 -0.85 -7.87
CA ILE A 38 0.62 -0.40 -9.26
C ILE A 38 1.74 -1.10 -10.03
N ALA A 39 2.96 -1.18 -9.47
CA ALA A 39 4.07 -1.85 -10.13
C ALA A 39 3.82 -3.35 -10.34
N ALA A 40 3.31 -4.04 -9.33
CA ALA A 40 2.98 -5.46 -9.42
C ALA A 40 1.83 -5.72 -10.41
N GLY A 41 0.77 -4.92 -10.34
CA GLY A 41 -0.37 -5.01 -11.25
C GLY A 41 0.00 -4.72 -12.69
N TRP A 42 0.88 -3.72 -12.93
CA TRP A 42 1.37 -3.38 -14.26
C TRP A 42 2.18 -4.51 -14.87
N GLN A 43 3.07 -5.13 -14.09
CA GLN A 43 3.83 -6.30 -14.54
C GLN A 43 2.91 -7.47 -14.89
N LYS A 44 1.92 -7.78 -14.03
CA LYS A 44 0.95 -8.86 -14.28
C LYS A 44 0.06 -8.56 -15.49
N ALA A 45 -0.33 -7.30 -15.70
CA ALA A 45 -1.08 -6.88 -16.88
C ALA A 45 -0.25 -7.06 -18.17
N GLY A 46 1.05 -6.70 -18.13
CA GLY A 46 1.97 -6.87 -19.25
C GLY A 46 2.26 -8.33 -19.61
N SER A 47 2.20 -9.25 -18.63
CA SER A 47 2.34 -10.69 -18.82
C SER A 47 1.10 -11.46 -18.35
N PHE A 48 -0.08 -11.04 -18.82
CA PHE A 48 -1.35 -11.57 -18.33
C PHE A 48 -1.50 -13.06 -18.57
N GLU A 49 -1.19 -13.56 -19.78
CA GLU A 49 -1.27 -14.99 -20.11
C GLU A 49 -0.37 -15.86 -19.23
N ALA A 50 0.83 -15.38 -18.90
CA ALA A 50 1.72 -16.07 -17.97
C ALA A 50 1.16 -16.10 -16.55
N THR A 51 0.49 -15.01 -16.14
CA THR A 51 -0.22 -14.94 -14.86
C THR A 51 -1.37 -15.97 -14.84
N VAL A 52 -2.19 -16.02 -15.89
CA VAL A 52 -3.26 -17.04 -16.03
C VAL A 52 -2.70 -18.45 -15.96
N ALA A 53 -1.60 -18.74 -16.68
CA ALA A 53 -0.96 -20.05 -16.66
C ALA A 53 -0.47 -20.43 -15.25
N TRP A 54 0.14 -19.49 -14.53
CA TRP A 54 0.56 -19.70 -13.14
C TRP A 54 -0.60 -19.92 -12.18
N PHE A 55 -1.73 -19.23 -12.38
CA PHE A 55 -2.93 -19.47 -11.59
C PHE A 55 -3.51 -20.87 -11.83
N GLY A 56 -3.46 -21.40 -13.07
CA GLY A 56 -4.15 -22.64 -13.45
C GLY A 56 -3.30 -23.92 -13.40
N ASN A 57 -1.98 -23.82 -13.43
CA ASN A 57 -1.13 -25.01 -13.47
C ASN A 57 -0.91 -25.59 -12.05
N PRO A 58 -1.23 -26.88 -11.79
CA PRO A 58 -1.06 -27.50 -10.48
C PRO A 58 0.36 -28.02 -10.20
N ASP A 59 1.20 -28.21 -11.22
CA ASP A 59 2.54 -28.78 -11.08
C ASP A 59 3.57 -27.73 -10.61
N TRP A 60 3.43 -26.48 -11.07
CA TRP A 60 4.35 -25.38 -10.76
C TRP A 60 3.66 -24.05 -10.41
N GLY A 61 2.34 -23.99 -10.52
CA GLY A 61 1.51 -22.84 -10.20
C GLY A 61 0.62 -23.09 -8.98
N LEU A 62 -0.50 -22.36 -8.91
CA LEU A 62 -1.47 -22.51 -7.82
C LEU A 62 -2.52 -23.62 -8.07
N GLY A 63 -2.69 -24.06 -9.32
CA GLY A 63 -3.71 -25.07 -9.68
C GLY A 63 -5.15 -24.64 -9.38
N LEU A 64 -5.47 -23.36 -9.42
CA LEU A 64 -6.78 -22.82 -9.10
C LEU A 64 -7.79 -22.99 -10.25
N PRO A 65 -9.08 -23.19 -9.93
CA PRO A 65 -10.14 -23.18 -10.94
C PRO A 65 -10.32 -21.78 -11.53
N MET A 66 -10.82 -21.69 -12.77
CA MET A 66 -11.11 -20.43 -13.47
C MET A 66 -9.91 -19.45 -13.46
N PRO A 67 -8.71 -19.88 -13.91
CA PRO A 67 -7.48 -19.11 -13.74
C PRO A 67 -7.50 -17.74 -14.42
N TRP A 68 -8.21 -17.63 -15.54
CA TRP A 68 -8.38 -16.36 -16.24
C TRP A 68 -9.11 -15.33 -15.39
N LEU A 69 -10.21 -15.74 -14.73
CA LEU A 69 -10.96 -14.89 -13.82
C LEU A 69 -10.11 -14.50 -12.61
N MET A 70 -9.36 -15.44 -12.04
CA MET A 70 -8.49 -15.16 -10.89
C MET A 70 -7.39 -14.15 -11.23
N ALA A 71 -6.72 -14.33 -12.37
CA ALA A 71 -5.71 -13.39 -12.85
C ALA A 71 -6.31 -12.00 -13.12
N PHE A 72 -7.51 -11.94 -13.73
CA PHE A 72 -8.21 -10.68 -13.97
C PHE A 72 -8.53 -9.96 -12.65
N LEU A 73 -9.09 -10.69 -11.68
CA LEU A 73 -9.41 -10.14 -10.36
C LEU A 73 -8.15 -9.65 -9.63
N ALA A 74 -7.06 -10.43 -9.67
CA ALA A 74 -5.79 -10.04 -9.05
C ALA A 74 -5.22 -8.75 -9.68
N VAL A 75 -5.12 -8.68 -11.01
CA VAL A 75 -4.63 -7.49 -11.72
C VAL A 75 -5.52 -6.28 -11.45
N SER A 76 -6.84 -6.46 -11.50
CA SER A 76 -7.78 -5.37 -11.26
C SER A 76 -7.70 -4.85 -9.81
N ALA A 77 -7.61 -5.74 -8.82
CA ALA A 77 -7.48 -5.36 -7.42
C ALA A 77 -6.15 -4.62 -7.16
N GLU A 78 -5.07 -5.03 -7.80
CA GLU A 78 -3.76 -4.38 -7.67
C GLU A 78 -3.74 -2.99 -8.33
N LEU A 79 -4.23 -2.86 -9.56
CA LEU A 79 -4.21 -1.58 -10.27
C LEU A 79 -5.23 -0.59 -9.69
N VAL A 80 -6.47 -1.01 -9.51
CA VAL A 80 -7.53 -0.15 -8.98
C VAL A 80 -7.29 0.13 -7.50
N GLY A 81 -6.95 -0.88 -6.70
CA GLY A 81 -6.62 -0.70 -5.29
C GLY A 81 -5.39 0.18 -5.09
N GLY A 82 -4.34 -0.01 -5.90
CA GLY A 82 -3.15 0.83 -5.91
C GLY A 82 -3.47 2.29 -6.24
N PHE A 83 -4.37 2.55 -7.20
CA PHE A 83 -4.84 3.89 -7.52
C PHE A 83 -5.69 4.51 -6.40
N LEU A 84 -6.62 3.75 -5.81
CA LEU A 84 -7.47 4.22 -4.71
C LEU A 84 -6.66 4.58 -3.46
N LEU A 85 -5.51 3.96 -3.25
CA LEU A 85 -4.60 4.33 -2.16
C LEU A 85 -4.05 5.76 -2.28
N LEU A 86 -4.19 6.44 -3.42
CA LEU A 86 -3.73 7.82 -3.62
C LEU A 86 -4.75 8.90 -3.19
N PHE A 87 -6.01 8.54 -2.90
CA PHE A 87 -7.09 9.49 -2.59
C PHE A 87 -7.72 9.18 -1.22
#